data_AF-A0A2K5SED8-F1
#
_entry.id   AF-A0A2K5SED8-F1
#
_cell.length_a   1.000
_cell.length_b   1.000
_cell.length_c   1.000
_cell.angle_alpha   90.00
_cell.angle_beta   90.00
_cell.angle_gamma   90.00
#
_symmetry.space_group_name_H-M   'P 1'
#
loop_
_entity.id
_entity.type
_entity.pdbx_description
1 polymer ?
#
loop_
_entity_poly.entity_id
_entity_poly.type
_entity_poly.pdbx_seq_one_letter_code
_entity_poly.pdbx_strand_id
1 'polypeptide(L)' 'MTLEEFSAGEQKTERMDKVGDALEEVLSKALSQRTITVGVYEAAKLLNVIHIHLNGRILP' A
#
# COMPACT_ATOMS: atom_id res chain seq x y z
N MET A 1 -14.58 21.09 36.55
CA MET A 1 -13.58 20.18 35.97
C MET A 1 -13.81 20.23 34.46
N THR A 2 -12.92 20.89 33.72
CA THR A 2 -13.09 21.16 32.29
C THR A 2 -12.83 19.89 31.48
N LEU A 3 -13.72 19.63 30.52
CA LEU A 3 -13.78 18.43 29.69
C LEU A 3 -12.86 18.63 28.48
N GLU A 4 -11.55 18.60 28.73
CA GLU A 4 -10.53 18.81 27.70
C GLU A 4 -9.54 17.65 27.69
N GLU A 5 -9.97 16.44 27.29
CA GLU A 5 -9.01 15.36 27.00
C GLU A 5 -9.46 14.22 26.06
N PHE A 6 -10.49 14.40 25.20
CA PHE A 6 -10.93 13.29 24.32
C PHE A 6 -10.69 13.45 22.80
N SER A 7 -10.49 14.66 22.26
CA SER A 7 -10.48 14.83 20.79
C SER A 7 -9.22 14.37 20.03
N ALA A 8 -8.12 14.02 20.70
CA ALA A 8 -6.90 13.60 20.01
C ALA A 8 -6.95 12.13 19.55
N GLY A 9 -7.68 11.28 20.27
CA GLY A 9 -7.80 9.84 19.96
C GLY A 9 -8.76 9.54 18.80
N GLU A 10 -9.90 10.24 18.76
CA GLU A 10 -10.97 9.98 17.78
C GLU A 10 -10.57 10.37 16.36
N GLN A 11 -9.85 11.48 16.17
CA GLN A 11 -9.37 11.93 14.86
C GLN A 11 -8.35 10.97 14.23
N LYS A 12 -7.54 10.29 15.04
CA LYS A 12 -6.52 9.35 14.54
C LYS A 12 -7.16 8.06 14.01
N THR A 13 -8.21 7.59 14.68
CA THR A 13 -8.99 6.43 14.24
C THR A 13 -9.74 6.74 12.94
N GLU A 14 -10.46 7.87 12.89
CA GLU A 14 -11.17 8.31 11.67
C GLU A 14 -10.23 8.47 10.46
N ARG A 15 -9.01 8.94 10.69
CA ARG A 15 -8.00 9.04 9.63
C ARG A 15 -7.53 7.68 9.15
N MET A 16 -7.40 6.70 10.04
CA MET A 16 -6.98 5.34 9.67
C MET A 16 -8.07 4.63 8.86
N ASP A 17 -9.33 4.81 9.24
CA ASP A 17 -10.49 4.23 8.52
C ASP A 17 -10.54 4.78 7.09
N LYS A 18 -10.41 6.10 6.92
CA LYS A 18 -10.33 6.74 5.59
C LYS A 18 -9.16 6.25 4.73
N VAL A 19 -8.03 5.91 5.34
CA VAL A 19 -6.88 5.33 4.63
C VAL A 19 -7.19 3.91 4.19
N GLY A 20 -7.88 3.13 5.02
CA GLY A 20 -8.37 1.80 4.67
C GLY A 20 -9.30 1.82 3.46
N ASP A 21 -10.32 2.69 3.50
CA ASP A 21 -11.30 2.84 2.41
C ASP A 21 -10.63 3.21 1.08
N ALA A 22 -9.71 4.20 1.11
CA ALA A 22 -8.98 4.63 -0.07
C ALA A 22 -8.06 3.52 -0.62
N LEU A 23 -7.42 2.75 0.27
CA LEU A 23 -6.59 1.62 -0.12
C LEU A 23 -7.44 0.51 -0.77
N GLU A 24 -8.59 0.17 -0.19
CA GLU A 24 -9.51 -0.82 -0.75
C GLU A 24 -9.95 -0.42 -2.16
N GLU A 25 -10.39 0.82 -2.36
CA GLU A 25 -10.82 1.31 -3.68
C GLU A 25 -9.72 1.18 -4.74
N VAL A 26 -8.48 1.57 -4.40
CA VAL A 26 -7.33 1.45 -5.29
C VAL A 26 -7.02 -0.02 -5.61
N LEU A 27 -7.02 -0.89 -4.61
CA LEU A 27 -6.76 -2.32 -4.79
C LEU A 27 -7.85 -2.99 -5.65
N SER A 28 -9.12 -2.66 -5.45
CA SER A 28 -10.22 -3.17 -6.28
C SER A 28 -10.06 -2.77 -7.75
N LYS A 29 -9.70 -1.51 -8.02
CA LYS A 29 -9.46 -1.04 -9.39
C LYS A 29 -8.24 -1.73 -10.02
N ALA A 30 -7.13 -1.82 -9.29
CA ALA A 30 -5.91 -2.46 -9.77
C ALA A 30 -6.12 -3.96 -10.05
N LEU A 31 -6.93 -4.64 -9.23
CA LEU A 31 -7.32 -6.02 -9.46
C LEU A 31 -8.16 -6.16 -10.74
N SER A 32 -9.18 -5.32 -10.92
CA SER A 32 -10.00 -5.31 -12.13
C SER A 32 -9.19 -5.06 -13.40
N GLN A 33 -8.16 -4.22 -13.30
CA GLN A 33 -7.24 -3.91 -14.40
C GLN A 33 -6.13 -4.95 -14.58
N ARG A 34 -6.01 -5.92 -13.67
CA ARG A 34 -4.92 -6.92 -13.62
C ARG A 34 -3.53 -6.28 -13.55
N THR A 35 -3.41 -5.14 -12.86
CA THR A 35 -2.17 -4.36 -12.70
C THR A 35 -1.53 -4.51 -11.32
N ILE A 36 -2.02 -5.44 -10.49
CA ILE A 36 -1.51 -5.71 -9.14
C ILE A 36 -0.73 -7.02 -9.08
N THR A 37 0.36 -7.02 -8.31
CA THR A 37 1.08 -8.25 -7.92
C THR A 37 0.66 -8.63 -6.50
N VAL A 38 0.25 -9.89 -6.32
CA VAL A 38 -0.19 -10.42 -5.03
C VAL A 38 0.83 -11.45 -4.55
N GLY A 39 1.28 -11.30 -3.31
CA GLY A 39 2.28 -12.18 -2.69
C GLY A 39 3.63 -11.50 -2.48
N VAL A 40 4.25 -11.76 -1.33
CA VAL A 40 5.51 -11.13 -0.90
C VAL A 40 6.67 -11.58 -1.80
N TYR A 41 6.74 -12.87 -2.12
CA TYR A 41 7.79 -13.42 -2.96
C TYR A 41 7.69 -12.91 -4.40
N GLU A 42 6.48 -12.85 -4.94
CA GLU A 42 6.17 -12.37 -6.28
C GLU A 42 6.54 -10.90 -6.42
N ALA A 43 6.18 -10.08 -5.44
CA ALA A 43 6.57 -8.68 -5.39
C ALA A 43 8.09 -8.51 -5.29
N ALA A 44 8.76 -9.30 -4.43
CA ALA A 44 10.22 -9.27 -4.32
C ALA A 44 10.92 -9.68 -5.63
N LYS A 45 10.40 -10.71 -6.32
CA LYS A 45 10.89 -11.14 -7.64
C LYS A 45 10.73 -10.05 -8.68
N LEU A 46 9.55 -9.41 -8.76
CA LEU A 46 9.29 -8.30 -9.69
C LEU A 46 10.27 -7.14 -9.45
N LEU A 47 10.46 -6.75 -8.18
CA LEU A 47 11.41 -5.71 -7.80
C LEU A 47 12.86 -6.07 -8.17
N ASN A 48 13.25 -7.33 -8.02
CA ASN A 48 14.57 -7.79 -8.42
C ASN A 48 14.76 -7.72 -9.94
N VAL A 49 13.75 -8.13 -10.72
CA VAL A 49 13.77 -8.01 -12.19
C VAL A 49 13.90 -6.54 -12.61
N ILE A 50 13.13 -5.63 -11.99
CA ILE A 50 13.22 -4.19 -12.26
C ILE A 50 14.61 -3.65 -11.89
N HIS A 51 15.14 -4.02 -10.71
CA HIS A 51 16.46 -3.63 -10.26
C HIS A 51 17.56 -4.07 -11.23
N ILE A 52 17.51 -5.32 -11.68
CA ILE A 52 18.43 -5.89 -12.66
C ILE A 52 18.36 -5.15 -14.00
N HIS A 53 17.14 -4.90 -14.49
CA HIS A 53 16.92 -4.22 -15.77
C HIS A 53 17.45 -2.78 -15.76
N LEU A 54 17.18 -2.04 -14.68
CA LEU A 54 17.68 -0.66 -14.51
C LEU A 54 19.20 -0.58 -14.33
N ASN A 55 19.84 -1.63 -13.80
CA ASN A 55 21.28 -1.67 -13.58
C ASN A 55 22.06 -2.39 -14.71
N GLY A 56 21.40 -2.76 -15.81
CA GLY A 56 22.04 -3.41 -16.96
C GLY A 56 22.66 -4.78 -16.67
N ARG A 57 22.33 -5.43 -15.55
CA ARG A 57 22.91 -6.72 -15.15
C ARG A 57 22.05 -7.88 -15.61
N ILE A 58 21.82 -8.03 -16.91
CA ILE A 58 21.17 -9.24 -17.43
C ILE A 58 22.17 -10.39 -17.23
N LEU A 59 22.07 -11.09 -16.10
CA LEU A 59 22.72 -12.40 -15.94
C LEU A 59 21.96 -13.38 -16.85
N PRO A 60 22.65 -14.14 -17.72
CA PRO A 60 22.02 -15.11 -18.61
C PRO A 60 21.26 -16.22 -17.85
#